data_AF-A0A7U9R4P0-F1
#
_entry.id   AF-A0A7U9R4P0-F1
#
_cell.length_a   1.000
_cell.length_b   1.000
_cell.length_c   1.000
_cell.angle_alpha   90.00
_cell.angle_beta   90.00
_cell.angle_gamma   90.00
#
_symmetry.space_group_name_H-M   'P 1'
#
loop_
_entity.id
_entity.type
_entity.pdbx_description
1 polymer ?
#
loop_
_entity_poly.entity_id
_entity_poly.type
_entity_poly.pdbx_seq_one_letter_code
_entity_poly.pdbx_strand_id
1 'polypeptide(L)'
;MENIDGIYKAELNFVEEFNLNRHGMIKEIETEFNIIRLCIQEMEELDAEYHPMLDRILVMPLRKLLCENGSVLLNVCPDFKMPPLEGLTTVLEDKQVLIRPPYKIKEVSKWISVSEWMGQSISWFDRDVNVMAEIIPQHTYESILNKMNGKKFKNLKLQFEEMYDKKQVQFKGEVLEVYRKLNPMDADANQKINEILDEIGYNRLSIYDFIKHMSDKRGAHIDVGHSLVVGLVNSKDAIGLTPIHYFAIQMIYAAKTQIPELVGYWTEMPELVMEE
;
A
#
# COMPACT_ATOMS: atom_id res chain seq x y z
N MET A 1 5.65 41.91 -21.70
CA MET A 1 5.86 41.61 -20.27
C MET A 1 7.06 42.40 -19.82
N GLU A 2 6.98 43.01 -18.65
CA GLU A 2 8.06 43.77 -18.05
C GLU A 2 9.09 42.80 -17.46
N ASN A 3 10.37 42.93 -17.82
CA ASN A 3 11.44 42.09 -17.28
C ASN A 3 11.87 42.68 -15.94
N ILE A 4 11.68 41.91 -14.87
CA ILE A 4 12.02 42.30 -13.49
C ILE A 4 13.17 41.47 -12.91
N ASP A 5 13.93 40.76 -13.74
CA ASP A 5 14.97 39.81 -13.32
C ASP A 5 16.05 40.48 -12.44
N GLY A 6 16.28 41.79 -12.59
CA GLY A 6 17.22 42.56 -11.76
C GLY A 6 16.64 43.15 -10.47
N ILE A 7 15.32 43.07 -10.26
CA ILE A 7 14.61 43.66 -9.11
C ILE A 7 14.07 42.56 -8.21
N TYR A 8 13.62 41.45 -8.79
CA TYR A 8 13.09 40.34 -8.02
C TYR A 8 14.20 39.60 -7.27
N LYS A 9 14.13 39.62 -5.95
CA LYS A 9 15.02 38.86 -5.06
C LYS A 9 14.17 37.97 -4.18
N ALA A 10 14.32 36.66 -4.33
CA ALA A 10 13.69 35.70 -3.43
C ALA A 10 14.20 35.92 -2.00
N GLU A 11 13.30 36.14 -1.05
CA GLU A 11 13.64 36.25 0.37
C GLU A 11 13.63 34.85 0.97
N LEU A 12 14.77 34.36 1.47
CA LEU A 12 14.80 33.10 2.19
C LEU A 12 13.99 33.25 3.49
N ASN A 13 12.83 32.60 3.53
CA ASN A 13 11.96 32.58 4.70
C ASN A 13 11.37 31.18 4.89
N PHE A 14 10.75 30.93 6.05
CA PHE A 14 10.23 29.61 6.42
C PHE A 14 8.86 29.27 5.80
N VAL A 15 8.31 30.15 4.96
CA VAL A 15 6.93 30.05 4.45
C VAL A 15 6.89 29.91 2.92
N GLU A 16 7.84 30.52 2.20
CA GLU A 16 7.93 30.43 0.75
C GLU A 16 8.50 29.07 0.32
N GLU A 17 7.65 28.27 -0.31
CA GLU A 17 8.04 27.06 -1.01
C GLU A 17 8.31 27.38 -2.47
N PHE A 18 9.53 27.08 -2.93
CA PHE A 18 9.89 27.24 -4.34
C PHE A 18 9.72 25.89 -5.05
N ASN A 19 9.07 25.90 -6.21
CA ASN A 19 9.06 24.73 -7.06
C ASN A 19 10.48 24.41 -7.51
N LEU A 20 10.94 23.19 -7.22
CA LEU A 20 12.23 22.73 -7.69
C LEU A 20 12.23 22.69 -9.21
N ASN A 21 13.33 23.19 -9.80
CA ASN A 21 13.60 22.90 -11.20
C ASN A 21 13.86 21.39 -11.38
N ARG A 22 13.85 20.90 -12.62
CA ARG A 22 14.03 19.47 -12.91
C ARG A 22 15.30 18.88 -12.26
N HIS A 23 16.41 19.61 -12.28
CA HIS A 23 17.65 19.17 -11.64
C HIS A 23 17.52 19.02 -10.11
N GLY A 24 16.85 19.97 -9.46
CA GLY A 24 16.53 19.90 -8.04
C GLY A 24 15.63 18.70 -7.71
N MET A 25 14.61 18.47 -8.54
CA MET A 25 13.72 17.31 -8.40
C MET A 25 14.46 15.98 -8.54
N ILE A 26 15.40 15.87 -9.51
CA ILE A 26 16.26 14.68 -9.65
C ILE A 26 17.09 14.45 -8.40
N LYS A 27 17.72 15.48 -7.83
CA LYS A 27 18.50 15.36 -6.59
C LYS A 27 17.65 14.91 -5.39
N GLU A 28 16.40 15.36 -5.32
CA GLU A 28 15.47 14.92 -4.30
C GLU A 28 15.14 13.42 -4.47
N ILE A 29 14.86 12.97 -5.71
CA ILE A 29 14.65 11.55 -6.02
C ILE A 29 15.88 10.72 -5.63
N GLU A 30 17.09 11.16 -5.98
CA GLU A 30 18.34 10.49 -5.60
C GLU A 30 18.50 10.42 -4.07
N THR A 31 18.07 11.43 -3.33
CA THR A 31 18.10 11.44 -1.86
C THR A 31 17.20 10.36 -1.29
N GLU A 32 15.97 10.24 -1.80
CA GLU A 32 15.04 9.18 -1.43
C GLU A 32 15.56 7.79 -1.81
N PHE A 33 16.20 7.66 -2.97
CA PHE A 33 16.85 6.41 -3.38
C PHE A 33 18.05 6.06 -2.50
N ASN A 34 18.81 7.06 -2.03
CA ASN A 34 19.93 6.82 -1.11
C ASN A 34 19.47 6.27 0.23
N ILE A 35 18.31 6.70 0.74
CA ILE A 35 17.69 6.12 1.93
C ILE A 35 17.38 4.63 1.69
N ILE A 36 16.82 4.30 0.52
CA ILE A 36 16.54 2.91 0.14
C ILE A 36 17.81 2.09 0.07
N ARG A 37 18.81 2.58 -0.68
CA ARG A 37 20.10 1.92 -0.86
C ARG A 37 20.77 1.65 0.47
N LEU A 38 20.82 2.65 1.36
CA LEU A 38 21.41 2.50 2.69
C LEU A 38 20.71 1.39 3.46
N CYS A 39 19.36 1.39 3.51
CA CYS A 39 18.63 0.35 4.21
C CYS A 39 18.93 -1.06 3.67
N ILE A 40 19.03 -1.22 2.36
CA ILE A 40 19.34 -2.51 1.72
C ILE A 40 20.76 -2.97 2.06
N GLN A 41 21.74 -2.06 2.07
CA GLN A 41 23.12 -2.38 2.45
C GLN A 41 23.24 -2.78 3.92
N GLU A 42 22.54 -2.07 4.81
CA GLU A 42 22.55 -2.37 6.25
C GLU A 42 21.82 -3.69 6.60
N MET A 43 21.00 -4.25 5.71
CA MET A 43 20.37 -5.56 5.95
C MET A 43 21.37 -6.71 6.07
N GLU A 44 22.52 -6.61 5.42
CA GLU A 44 23.54 -7.66 5.45
C GLU A 44 24.37 -7.60 6.74
N GLU A 45 24.45 -6.42 7.36
CA GLU A 45 25.27 -6.13 8.53
C GLU A 45 24.48 -6.19 9.85
N LEU A 46 23.18 -5.87 9.82
CA LEU A 46 22.34 -5.79 11.01
C LEU A 46 21.66 -7.13 11.34
N ASP A 47 21.45 -7.37 12.63
CA ASP A 47 20.72 -8.54 13.12
C ASP A 47 19.25 -8.54 12.67
N ALA A 48 18.68 -9.75 12.57
CA ALA A 48 17.31 -9.99 12.10
C ALA A 48 16.24 -9.17 12.84
N GLU A 49 16.48 -8.78 14.08
CA GLU A 49 15.59 -7.96 14.90
C GLU A 49 15.40 -6.52 14.37
N TYR A 50 16.35 -6.01 13.59
CA TYR A 50 16.30 -4.66 13.01
C TYR A 50 15.59 -4.61 11.65
N HIS A 51 15.37 -5.75 10.98
CA HIS A 51 14.72 -5.77 9.66
C HIS A 51 13.31 -5.14 9.66
N PRO A 52 12.45 -5.34 10.67
CA PRO A 52 11.16 -4.64 10.73
C PRO A 52 11.31 -3.13 10.83
N MET A 53 12.42 -2.61 11.37
CA MET A 53 12.74 -1.18 11.38
C MET A 53 13.17 -0.72 9.98
N LEU A 54 14.00 -1.51 9.28
CA LEU A 54 14.40 -1.21 7.91
C LEU A 54 13.20 -1.15 6.96
N ASP A 55 12.26 -2.10 7.04
CA ASP A 55 10.99 -2.06 6.28
C ASP A 55 10.24 -0.74 6.50
N ARG A 56 10.23 -0.21 7.73
CA ARG A 56 9.56 1.05 8.08
C ARG A 56 10.28 2.27 7.53
N ILE A 57 11.60 2.22 7.40
CA ILE A 57 12.36 3.31 6.79
C ILE A 57 12.16 3.25 5.27
N LEU A 58 12.24 2.06 4.67
CA LEU A 58 12.07 1.83 3.23
C LEU A 58 10.70 2.24 2.69
N VAL A 59 9.63 2.01 3.46
CA VAL A 59 8.28 2.34 3.01
C VAL A 59 8.05 3.86 2.88
N MET A 60 8.84 4.69 3.57
CA MET A 60 8.67 6.14 3.53
C MET A 60 9.01 6.74 2.15
N PRO A 61 10.21 6.51 1.58
CA PRO A 61 10.52 6.88 0.20
C PRO A 61 9.51 6.33 -0.81
N LEU A 62 9.09 5.07 -0.67
CA LEU A 62 8.09 4.46 -1.56
C LEU A 62 6.77 5.23 -1.56
N ARG A 63 6.25 5.53 -0.37
CA ARG A 63 5.02 6.30 -0.23
C ARG A 63 5.17 7.70 -0.84
N LYS A 64 6.26 8.39 -0.51
CA LYS A 64 6.53 9.76 -0.99
C LYS A 64 6.60 9.81 -2.51
N LEU A 65 7.30 8.85 -3.13
CA LEU A 65 7.55 8.85 -4.57
C LEU A 65 6.43 8.22 -5.41
N LEU A 66 5.62 7.32 -4.87
CA LEU A 66 4.58 6.62 -5.66
C LEU A 66 3.14 6.93 -5.23
N CYS A 67 2.90 7.28 -3.96
CA CYS A 67 1.54 7.32 -3.40
C CYS A 67 1.05 8.73 -3.04
N GLU A 68 1.94 9.70 -2.85
CA GLU A 68 1.58 11.05 -2.40
C GLU A 68 1.24 11.98 -3.56
N ASN A 69 0.25 12.85 -3.31
CA ASN A 69 -0.09 13.94 -4.23
C ASN A 69 1.10 14.90 -4.30
N GLY A 70 1.58 15.19 -5.51
CA GLY A 70 2.76 16.02 -5.72
C GLY A 70 4.08 15.26 -5.65
N SER A 71 4.07 13.93 -5.77
CA SER A 71 5.28 13.11 -5.93
C SER A 71 6.26 13.75 -6.92
N VAL A 72 7.48 14.00 -6.44
CA VAL A 72 8.57 14.54 -7.25
C VAL A 72 8.94 13.61 -8.41
N LEU A 73 8.80 12.29 -8.22
CA LEU A 73 9.02 11.29 -9.27
C LEU A 73 7.99 11.43 -10.40
N LEU A 74 6.70 11.54 -10.03
CA LEU A 74 5.62 11.71 -11.01
C LEU A 74 5.63 13.10 -11.67
N ASN A 75 6.18 14.11 -10.99
CA ASN A 75 6.40 15.42 -11.60
C ASN A 75 7.52 15.37 -12.66
N VAL A 76 8.60 14.60 -12.40
CA VAL A 76 9.72 14.41 -13.34
C VAL A 76 9.33 13.50 -14.51
N CYS A 77 8.53 12.46 -14.25
CA CYS A 77 8.07 11.49 -15.23
C CYS A 77 6.56 11.24 -15.05
N PRO A 78 5.69 12.04 -15.68
CA PRO A 78 4.24 11.90 -15.53
C PRO A 78 3.68 10.55 -15.99
N ASP A 79 4.28 9.97 -17.03
CA ASP A 79 3.91 8.67 -17.58
C ASP A 79 4.71 7.51 -16.96
N PHE A 80 5.25 7.70 -15.76
CA PHE A 80 6.05 6.68 -15.07
C PHE A 80 5.28 5.37 -14.93
N LYS A 81 5.93 4.27 -15.30
CA LYS A 81 5.37 2.94 -15.21
C LYS A 81 6.12 2.07 -14.22
N MET A 82 5.39 1.19 -13.55
CA MET A 82 5.92 0.18 -12.66
C MET A 82 5.77 -1.22 -13.28
N PRO A 83 6.70 -2.16 -13.00
CA PRO A 83 6.47 -3.56 -13.31
C PRO A 83 5.22 -4.06 -12.56
N PRO A 84 4.31 -4.79 -13.21
CA PRO A 84 3.12 -5.32 -12.55
C PRO A 84 3.49 -6.26 -11.40
N LEU A 85 2.66 -6.27 -10.35
CA LEU A 85 2.78 -7.23 -9.26
C LEU A 85 2.62 -8.66 -9.79
N GLU A 86 3.72 -9.39 -9.77
CA GLU A 86 3.76 -10.79 -10.14
C GLU A 86 4.74 -11.53 -9.26
N GLY A 87 4.26 -12.58 -8.61
CA GLY A 87 5.02 -13.41 -7.69
C GLY A 87 4.36 -14.78 -7.53
N LEU A 88 4.63 -15.43 -6.41
CA LEU A 88 4.07 -16.74 -6.10
C LEU A 88 2.68 -16.60 -5.48
N THR A 89 1.66 -17.11 -6.18
CA THR A 89 0.30 -17.16 -5.62
C THR A 89 0.21 -18.28 -4.58
N THR A 90 -0.15 -17.92 -3.35
CA THR A 90 -0.38 -18.86 -2.24
C THR A 90 -1.80 -18.69 -1.72
N VAL A 91 -2.49 -19.80 -1.48
CA VAL A 91 -3.81 -19.81 -0.82
C VAL A 91 -3.63 -20.36 0.60
N LEU A 92 -3.99 -19.56 1.60
CA LEU A 92 -3.97 -19.94 3.01
C LEU A 92 -5.34 -20.48 3.46
N GLU A 93 -5.43 -20.87 4.74
CA GLU A 93 -6.70 -21.13 5.41
C GLU A 93 -7.67 -19.95 5.24
N ASP A 94 -8.97 -20.23 5.32
CA ASP A 94 -10.06 -19.26 5.05
C ASP A 94 -10.08 -18.64 3.63
N LYS A 95 -9.44 -19.32 2.66
CA LYS A 95 -9.36 -18.90 1.25
C LYS A 95 -8.71 -17.52 1.05
N GLN A 96 -7.80 -17.13 1.95
CA GLN A 96 -7.00 -15.95 1.71
C GLN A 96 -5.96 -16.24 0.63
N VAL A 97 -5.97 -15.46 -0.44
CA VAL A 97 -4.97 -15.48 -1.50
C VAL A 97 -3.93 -14.39 -1.24
N LEU A 98 -2.66 -14.72 -1.42
CA LEU A 98 -1.53 -13.80 -1.34
C LEU A 98 -0.67 -13.94 -2.59
N ILE A 99 -0.14 -12.82 -3.06
CA ILE A 99 0.96 -12.81 -4.02
C ILE A 99 2.23 -12.58 -3.22
N ARG A 100 3.11 -13.59 -3.19
CA ARG A 100 4.34 -13.58 -2.39
C ARG A 100 5.58 -13.33 -3.22
N PRO A 101 6.62 -12.71 -2.64
CA PRO A 101 7.94 -12.66 -3.26
C PRO A 101 8.51 -14.08 -3.51
N PRO A 102 9.51 -14.23 -4.39
CA PRO A 102 10.17 -13.17 -5.15
C PRO A 102 9.27 -12.57 -6.25
N TYR A 103 9.30 -11.24 -6.40
CA TYR A 103 8.53 -10.58 -7.46
C TYR A 103 9.34 -10.47 -8.76
N LYS A 104 8.67 -10.80 -9.86
CA LYS A 104 9.27 -10.78 -11.20
C LYS A 104 9.18 -9.39 -11.82
N ILE A 105 10.12 -9.11 -12.72
CA ILE A 105 10.06 -7.94 -13.60
C ILE A 105 9.81 -8.41 -15.02
N LYS A 106 8.67 -7.98 -15.56
CA LYS A 106 8.33 -8.17 -16.97
C LYS A 106 9.13 -7.23 -17.86
N GLU A 107 9.14 -7.53 -19.16
CA GLU A 107 9.55 -6.58 -20.18
C GLU A 107 8.85 -5.20 -20.04
N VAL A 108 9.58 -4.13 -20.35
CA VAL A 108 9.13 -2.73 -20.17
C VAL A 108 7.81 -2.45 -20.90
N SER A 109 7.56 -3.14 -22.02
CA SER A 109 6.32 -3.04 -22.81
C SER A 109 5.07 -3.43 -22.02
N LYS A 110 5.20 -4.28 -20.99
CA LYS A 110 4.12 -4.76 -20.12
C LYS A 110 3.96 -3.96 -18.83
N TRP A 111 4.80 -2.94 -18.61
CA TRP A 111 4.68 -2.10 -17.41
C TRP A 111 3.40 -1.27 -17.44
N ILE A 112 2.85 -1.03 -16.26
CA ILE A 112 1.56 -0.38 -16.05
C ILE A 112 1.74 0.97 -15.35
N SER A 113 0.76 1.86 -15.45
CA SER A 113 0.81 3.15 -14.76
C SER A 113 0.90 2.96 -13.24
N VAL A 114 1.46 3.94 -12.53
CA VAL A 114 1.52 3.89 -11.05
C VAL A 114 0.12 3.79 -10.42
N SER A 115 -0.88 4.43 -11.00
CA SER A 115 -2.28 4.33 -10.55
C SER A 115 -2.82 2.89 -10.64
N GLU A 116 -2.61 2.22 -11.77
CA GLU A 116 -3.00 0.83 -11.95
C GLU A 116 -2.22 -0.10 -11.03
N TRP A 117 -0.90 0.12 -10.91
CA TRP A 117 -0.04 -0.65 -10.01
C TRP A 117 -0.50 -0.56 -8.56
N MET A 118 -0.75 0.65 -8.06
CA MET A 118 -1.29 0.89 -6.71
C MET A 118 -2.63 0.17 -6.46
N GLY A 119 -3.45 0.02 -7.51
CA GLY A 119 -4.74 -0.68 -7.46
C GLY A 119 -4.66 -2.20 -7.48
N GLN A 120 -3.48 -2.78 -7.78
CA GLN A 120 -3.32 -4.23 -7.74
C GLN A 120 -3.46 -4.76 -6.31
N SER A 121 -4.06 -5.95 -6.17
CA SER A 121 -4.25 -6.60 -4.87
C SER A 121 -3.06 -7.50 -4.54
N ILE A 122 -2.38 -7.21 -3.43
CA ILE A 122 -1.30 -8.06 -2.90
C ILE A 122 -1.85 -9.20 -2.04
N SER A 123 -3.05 -9.03 -1.48
CA SER A 123 -3.79 -10.10 -0.81
C SER A 123 -5.30 -9.86 -0.89
N TRP A 124 -6.08 -10.93 -0.99
CA TRP A 124 -7.53 -10.87 -0.90
C TRP A 124 -8.13 -12.15 -0.32
N PHE A 125 -9.34 -12.07 0.20
CA PHE A 125 -10.12 -13.25 0.58
C PHE A 125 -11.01 -13.68 -0.56
N ASP A 126 -10.78 -14.88 -1.11
CA ASP A 126 -11.65 -15.50 -2.11
C ASP A 126 -12.81 -16.24 -1.42
N ARG A 127 -13.66 -15.46 -0.74
CA ARG A 127 -14.82 -15.99 -0.02
C ARG A 127 -15.98 -16.15 -0.99
N ASP A 128 -16.59 -17.33 -0.95
CA ASP A 128 -17.87 -17.57 -1.60
C ASP A 128 -18.94 -16.75 -0.87
N VAL A 129 -19.74 -16.00 -1.63
CA VAL A 129 -20.86 -15.18 -1.14
C VAL A 129 -21.86 -16.01 -0.32
N ASN A 130 -21.93 -17.32 -0.58
CA ASN A 130 -22.77 -18.27 0.14
C ASN A 130 -22.19 -18.71 1.49
N VAL A 131 -20.93 -18.36 1.79
CA VAL A 131 -20.21 -18.77 3.02
C VAL A 131 -19.91 -17.55 3.92
N MET A 132 -20.45 -16.37 3.60
CA MET A 132 -20.31 -15.18 4.43
C MET A 132 -20.98 -15.36 5.78
N ALA A 133 -20.26 -15.03 6.86
CA ALA A 133 -20.76 -15.11 8.23
C ALA A 133 -22.12 -14.39 8.37
N GLU A 134 -23.12 -15.10 8.90
CA GLU A 134 -24.45 -14.55 9.20
C GLU A 134 -24.38 -13.45 10.26
N ILE A 135 -23.44 -13.57 11.18
CA ILE A 135 -23.29 -12.73 12.35
C ILE A 135 -21.85 -12.21 12.40
N ILE A 136 -21.70 -10.90 12.63
CA ILE A 136 -20.41 -10.29 12.91
C ILE A 136 -20.41 -9.63 14.30
N PRO A 137 -19.29 -9.70 15.04
CA PRO A 137 -19.17 -9.03 16.33
C PRO A 137 -19.30 -7.51 16.22
N GLN A 138 -19.81 -6.84 17.27
CA GLN A 138 -19.94 -5.38 17.33
C GLN A 138 -18.65 -4.65 16.93
N HIS A 139 -17.51 -5.03 17.50
CA HIS A 139 -16.23 -4.36 17.21
C HIS A 139 -15.82 -4.46 15.72
N THR A 140 -16.17 -5.57 15.04
CA THR A 140 -15.89 -5.74 13.60
C THR A 140 -16.82 -4.85 12.78
N TYR A 141 -18.11 -4.83 13.12
CA TYR A 141 -19.11 -3.97 12.49
C TYR A 141 -18.73 -2.49 12.61
N GLU A 142 -18.35 -2.03 13.81
CA GLU A 142 -17.90 -0.66 14.06
C GLU A 142 -16.62 -0.31 13.29
N SER A 143 -15.67 -1.25 13.19
CA SER A 143 -14.44 -1.07 12.39
C SER A 143 -14.76 -0.84 10.91
N ILE A 144 -15.71 -1.62 10.36
CA ILE A 144 -16.20 -1.48 8.99
C ILE A 144 -16.86 -0.10 8.80
N LEU A 145 -17.76 0.31 9.70
CA LEU A 145 -18.40 1.63 9.62
C LEU A 145 -17.39 2.77 9.73
N ASN A 146 -16.35 2.63 10.55
CA ASN A 146 -15.31 3.64 10.70
C ASN A 146 -14.51 3.85 9.41
N LYS A 147 -14.25 2.78 8.65
CA LYS A 147 -13.65 2.87 7.30
C LYS A 147 -14.56 3.62 6.30
N MET A 148 -15.87 3.62 6.53
CA MET A 148 -16.84 4.32 5.69
C MET A 148 -17.15 5.77 6.11
N ASN A 149 -16.47 6.32 7.12
CA ASN A 149 -16.75 7.70 7.59
C ASN A 149 -16.33 8.80 6.61
N GLY A 150 -15.52 8.48 5.59
CA GLY A 150 -15.12 9.43 4.55
C GLY A 150 -16.28 9.84 3.64
N LYS A 151 -16.25 11.08 3.11
CA LYS A 151 -17.29 11.60 2.19
C LYS A 151 -17.58 10.66 1.02
N LYS A 152 -16.55 9.97 0.50
CA LYS A 152 -16.66 8.99 -0.58
C LYS A 152 -17.64 7.86 -0.27
N PHE A 153 -17.69 7.39 0.97
CA PHE A 153 -18.40 6.17 1.35
C PHE A 153 -19.74 6.41 2.06
N LYS A 154 -20.18 7.66 2.19
CA LYS A 154 -21.40 8.02 2.95
C LYS A 154 -22.64 7.24 2.51
N ASN A 155 -22.85 7.08 1.21
CA ASN A 155 -24.00 6.35 0.67
C ASN A 155 -23.87 4.83 0.86
N LEU A 156 -22.64 4.30 0.85
CA LEU A 156 -22.38 2.88 1.10
C LEU A 156 -22.56 2.54 2.58
N LYS A 157 -22.20 3.47 3.47
CA LYS A 157 -22.42 3.34 4.91
C LYS A 157 -23.89 3.14 5.24
N LEU A 158 -24.76 4.01 4.72
CA LEU A 158 -26.21 3.92 4.94
C LEU A 158 -26.77 2.59 4.43
N GLN A 159 -26.38 2.18 3.21
CA GLN A 159 -26.78 0.89 2.65
C GLN A 159 -26.30 -0.29 3.49
N PHE A 160 -25.05 -0.25 3.97
CA PHE A 160 -24.48 -1.30 4.80
C PHE A 160 -25.22 -1.41 6.14
N GLU A 161 -25.54 -0.28 6.78
CA GLU A 161 -26.29 -0.23 8.03
C GLU A 161 -27.69 -0.83 7.88
N GLU A 162 -28.37 -0.58 6.76
CA GLU A 162 -29.70 -1.13 6.45
C GLU A 162 -29.71 -2.66 6.23
N MET A 163 -28.55 -3.30 6.06
CA MET A 163 -28.45 -4.74 5.79
C MET A 163 -28.27 -5.60 7.05
N TYR A 164 -28.12 -4.98 8.23
CA TYR A 164 -27.87 -5.66 9.51
C TYR A 164 -28.85 -5.24 10.61
N ASP A 165 -29.22 -6.19 11.49
CA ASP A 165 -29.88 -5.91 12.77
C ASP A 165 -28.97 -6.18 13.97
N LYS A 166 -29.07 -5.32 14.98
CA LYS A 166 -28.35 -5.48 16.24
C LYS A 166 -29.06 -6.51 17.12
N LYS A 167 -28.31 -7.47 17.66
CA LYS A 167 -28.82 -8.57 18.48
C LYS A 167 -27.88 -8.89 19.64
N GLN A 168 -28.45 -9.36 20.75
CA GLN A 168 -27.67 -9.96 21.84
C GLN A 168 -27.73 -11.48 21.72
N VAL A 169 -26.58 -12.13 21.83
CA VAL A 169 -26.43 -13.59 21.76
C VAL A 169 -25.62 -14.10 22.94
N GLN A 170 -25.91 -15.32 23.39
CA GLN A 170 -25.09 -15.97 24.41
C GLN A 170 -24.02 -16.83 23.73
N PHE A 171 -22.75 -16.58 24.03
CA PHE A 171 -21.62 -17.36 23.52
C PHE A 171 -20.67 -17.69 24.67
N LYS A 172 -20.41 -18.98 24.89
CA LYS A 172 -19.54 -19.48 25.97
C LYS A 172 -19.89 -18.93 27.37
N GLY A 173 -21.18 -18.69 27.63
CA GLY A 173 -21.67 -18.17 28.92
C GLY A 173 -21.71 -16.64 29.02
N GLU A 174 -21.16 -15.92 28.04
CA GLU A 174 -21.18 -14.45 28.00
C GLU A 174 -22.27 -13.95 27.06
N VAL A 175 -22.88 -12.81 27.40
CA VAL A 175 -23.80 -12.10 26.51
C VAL A 175 -22.98 -11.16 25.65
N LEU A 176 -22.98 -11.39 24.34
CA LEU A 176 -22.29 -10.59 23.35
C LEU A 176 -23.30 -9.80 22.51
N GLU A 177 -22.93 -8.57 22.20
CA GLU A 177 -23.62 -7.78 21.18
C GLU A 177 -23.03 -8.07 19.80
N VAL A 178 -23.90 -8.39 18.86
CA VAL A 178 -23.55 -8.76 17.50
C VAL A 178 -24.49 -8.12 16.50
N TYR A 179 -24.05 -8.05 15.24
CA TYR A 179 -24.84 -7.60 14.12
C TYR A 179 -25.11 -8.80 13.20
N ARG A 180 -26.38 -9.08 12.96
CA ARG A 180 -26.83 -10.20 12.12
C ARG A 180 -27.34 -9.67 10.80
N LYS A 181 -27.03 -10.37 9.69
CA LYS A 181 -27.59 -10.05 8.37
C LYS A 181 -29.11 -10.21 8.38
N LEU A 182 -29.83 -9.26 7.79
CA LEU A 182 -31.29 -9.35 7.67
C LEU A 182 -31.74 -10.47 6.72
N ASN A 183 -31.04 -10.64 5.58
CA ASN A 183 -31.37 -11.61 4.54
C ASN A 183 -30.18 -12.58 4.31
N PRO A 184 -29.86 -13.48 5.26
CA PRO A 184 -28.62 -14.26 5.20
C PRO A 184 -28.57 -15.30 4.07
N MET A 185 -29.73 -15.74 3.58
CA MET A 185 -29.87 -16.72 2.49
C MET A 185 -30.09 -16.08 1.12
N ASP A 186 -30.15 -14.74 1.06
CA ASP A 186 -30.31 -14.01 -0.19
C ASP A 186 -28.94 -13.75 -0.83
N ALA A 187 -28.72 -14.37 -1.99
CA ALA A 187 -27.46 -14.28 -2.72
C ALA A 187 -27.18 -12.86 -3.22
N ASP A 188 -28.20 -12.11 -3.65
CA ASP A 188 -28.04 -10.75 -4.17
C ASP A 188 -27.70 -9.79 -3.03
N ALA A 189 -28.35 -9.95 -1.87
CA ALA A 189 -28.02 -9.19 -0.67
C ALA A 189 -26.59 -9.49 -0.19
N ASN A 190 -26.19 -10.76 -0.16
CA ASN A 190 -24.83 -11.16 0.23
C ASN A 190 -23.78 -10.63 -0.76
N GLN A 191 -24.05 -10.69 -2.06
CA GLN A 191 -23.18 -10.13 -3.10
C GLN A 191 -22.98 -8.63 -2.89
N LYS A 192 -24.06 -7.89 -2.63
CA LYS A 192 -23.99 -6.45 -2.36
C LYS A 192 -23.17 -6.11 -1.11
N ILE A 193 -23.31 -6.89 -0.03
CA ILE A 193 -22.46 -6.75 1.16
C ILE A 193 -20.99 -6.99 0.79
N ASN A 194 -20.71 -8.04 0.01
CA ASN A 194 -19.35 -8.39 -0.40
C ASN A 194 -18.71 -7.27 -1.24
N GLU A 195 -19.45 -6.70 -2.19
CA GLU A 195 -19.01 -5.56 -3.00
C GLU A 195 -18.67 -4.32 -2.16
N ILE A 196 -19.50 -4.00 -1.16
CA ILE A 196 -19.22 -2.90 -0.22
C ILE A 196 -17.93 -3.18 0.56
N LEU A 197 -17.75 -4.42 1.05
CA LEU A 197 -16.56 -4.82 1.79
C LEU A 197 -15.30 -4.81 0.91
N ASP A 198 -15.41 -5.18 -0.36
CA ASP A 198 -14.34 -5.06 -1.34
C ASP A 198 -13.96 -3.59 -1.58
N GLU A 199 -14.93 -2.69 -1.76
CA GLU A 199 -14.69 -1.28 -2.07
C GLU A 199 -13.98 -0.51 -0.95
N ILE A 200 -14.21 -0.90 0.31
CA ILE A 200 -13.57 -0.28 1.47
C ILE A 200 -12.22 -0.94 1.86
N GLY A 201 -11.80 -1.96 1.11
CA GLY A 201 -10.56 -2.71 1.39
C GLY A 201 -10.64 -3.64 2.60
N TYR A 202 -11.83 -4.15 2.94
CA TYR A 202 -12.00 -5.12 4.03
C TYR A 202 -11.57 -6.53 3.59
N ASN A 203 -11.96 -6.94 2.37
CA ASN A 203 -11.61 -8.24 1.81
C ASN A 203 -10.35 -8.21 0.95
N ARG A 204 -9.94 -7.02 0.46
CA ARG A 204 -8.83 -6.84 -0.46
C ARG A 204 -7.83 -5.83 0.09
N LEU A 205 -6.56 -6.19 0.04
CA LEU A 205 -5.45 -5.32 0.36
C LEU A 205 -4.79 -4.89 -0.95
N SER A 206 -5.02 -3.64 -1.34
CA SER A 206 -4.33 -3.01 -2.47
C SER A 206 -2.86 -2.74 -2.10
N ILE A 207 -1.99 -2.58 -3.10
CA ILE A 207 -0.61 -2.15 -2.88
C ILE A 207 -0.58 -0.78 -2.18
N TYR A 208 -1.46 0.15 -2.57
CA TYR A 208 -1.59 1.45 -1.92
C TYR A 208 -1.90 1.31 -0.43
N ASP A 209 -2.94 0.55 -0.08
CA ASP A 209 -3.35 0.37 1.32
C ASP A 209 -2.30 -0.38 2.13
N PHE A 210 -1.57 -1.31 1.50
CA PHE A 210 -0.44 -2.00 2.11
C PHE A 210 0.70 -1.03 2.47
N ILE A 211 1.18 -0.23 1.51
CA ILE A 211 2.23 0.79 1.72
C ILE A 211 1.77 1.81 2.76
N LYS A 212 0.52 2.26 2.68
CA LYS A 212 -0.07 3.17 3.64
C LYS A 212 -0.12 2.56 5.04
N HIS A 213 -0.53 1.30 5.18
CA HIS A 213 -0.57 0.62 6.47
C HIS A 213 0.81 0.44 7.09
N MET A 214 1.82 0.15 6.26
CA MET A 214 3.21 0.02 6.67
C MET A 214 3.83 1.36 7.09
N SER A 215 3.39 2.49 6.52
CA SER A 215 3.90 3.84 6.81
C SER A 215 3.15 4.61 7.91
N ASP A 216 1.81 4.57 7.96
CA ASP A 216 1.00 5.39 8.90
C ASP A 216 1.17 4.99 10.38
N LYS A 217 1.54 3.74 10.66
CA LYS A 217 1.54 3.23 12.03
C LYS A 217 2.88 3.45 12.74
N ARG A 218 3.04 4.64 13.36
CA ARG A 218 3.51 4.87 14.76
C ARG A 218 4.45 6.09 14.93
N GLY A 219 3.92 7.29 14.70
CA GLY A 219 4.59 8.51 15.18
C GLY A 219 4.51 8.73 16.70
N ALA A 220 3.52 8.20 17.43
CA ALA A 220 3.36 8.58 18.86
C ALA A 220 2.49 7.68 19.78
N HIS A 221 1.90 6.57 19.31
CA HIS A 221 1.00 5.77 20.15
C HIS A 221 1.44 4.31 20.27
N ILE A 222 1.70 3.92 21.52
CA ILE A 222 2.02 2.56 21.97
C ILE A 222 0.78 1.65 21.95
N ASP A 223 -0.37 2.12 21.44
CA ASP A 223 -1.56 1.28 21.25
C ASP A 223 -1.53 0.62 19.86
N VAL A 224 -0.92 -0.56 19.85
CA VAL A 224 -0.64 -1.38 18.67
C VAL A 224 -1.91 -2.10 18.19
N GLY A 225 -2.72 -1.41 17.38
CA GLY A 225 -3.65 -2.08 16.47
C GLY A 225 -2.95 -2.43 15.16
N HIS A 226 -1.89 -3.25 15.15
CA HIS A 226 -1.35 -3.77 13.89
C HIS A 226 -2.29 -4.84 13.35
N SER A 227 -2.67 -4.73 12.06
CA SER A 227 -3.37 -5.85 11.43
C SER A 227 -2.35 -6.97 11.30
N LEU A 228 -2.54 -8.06 12.05
CA LEU A 228 -1.67 -9.24 11.99
C LEU A 228 -1.51 -9.73 10.54
N VAL A 229 -2.57 -9.58 9.74
CA VAL A 229 -2.61 -9.96 8.33
C VAL A 229 -1.66 -9.12 7.48
N VAL A 230 -1.48 -7.82 7.77
CA VAL A 230 -0.52 -6.98 7.04
C VAL A 230 0.92 -7.42 7.30
N GLY A 231 1.24 -7.80 8.55
CA GLY A 231 2.54 -8.38 8.89
C GLY A 231 2.80 -9.71 8.18
N LEU A 232 1.76 -10.54 8.05
CA LEU A 232 1.83 -11.79 7.28
C LEU A 232 2.06 -11.55 5.79
N VAL A 233 1.44 -10.52 5.21
CA VAL A 233 1.63 -10.14 3.81
C VAL A 233 3.07 -9.66 3.58
N ASN A 234 3.64 -8.91 4.54
CA ASN A 234 5.03 -8.44 4.46
C ASN A 234 6.09 -9.51 4.83
N SER A 235 5.75 -10.81 4.79
CA SER A 235 6.70 -11.86 5.12
C SER A 235 7.89 -11.89 4.17
N LYS A 236 9.08 -12.14 4.70
CA LYS A 236 10.31 -12.33 3.93
C LYS A 236 10.24 -13.61 3.08
N ASP A 237 10.91 -13.60 1.94
CA ASP A 237 11.18 -14.79 1.14
C ASP A 237 12.44 -15.54 1.64
N ALA A 238 12.90 -16.51 0.85
CA ALA A 238 14.05 -17.35 1.17
C ALA A 238 15.38 -16.59 1.24
N ILE A 239 15.50 -15.45 0.56
CA ILE A 239 16.70 -14.60 0.59
C ILE A 239 16.56 -13.42 1.57
N GLY A 240 15.47 -13.40 2.35
CA GLY A 240 15.27 -12.43 3.42
C GLY A 240 14.63 -11.12 2.96
N LEU A 241 14.16 -11.01 1.70
CA LEU A 241 13.54 -9.81 1.16
C LEU A 241 12.02 -9.84 1.35
N THR A 242 11.46 -8.69 1.75
CA THR A 242 10.01 -8.48 1.91
C THR A 242 9.42 -7.82 0.66
N PRO A 243 8.08 -7.81 0.50
CA PRO A 243 7.43 -7.02 -0.54
C PRO A 243 7.90 -5.55 -0.61
N ILE A 244 8.16 -4.91 0.53
CA ILE A 244 8.64 -3.52 0.57
C ILE A 244 10.03 -3.40 -0.07
N HIS A 245 10.94 -4.35 0.18
CA HIS A 245 12.24 -4.38 -0.48
C HIS A 245 12.10 -4.52 -1.99
N TYR A 246 11.28 -5.47 -2.46
CA TYR A 246 11.05 -5.66 -3.88
C TYR A 246 10.46 -4.41 -4.54
N PHE A 247 9.44 -3.77 -3.95
CA PHE A 247 8.86 -2.56 -4.49
C PHE A 247 9.86 -1.40 -4.56
N ALA A 248 10.72 -1.25 -3.54
CA ALA A 248 11.74 -0.22 -3.50
C ALA A 248 12.80 -0.43 -4.61
N ILE A 249 13.28 -1.66 -4.77
CA ILE A 249 14.25 -2.01 -5.81
C ILE A 249 13.60 -1.87 -7.20
N GLN A 250 12.38 -2.36 -7.39
CA GLN A 250 11.65 -2.23 -8.66
C GLN A 250 11.39 -0.77 -9.05
N MET A 251 11.06 0.10 -8.09
CA MET A 251 10.88 1.53 -8.34
C MET A 251 12.18 2.18 -8.82
N ILE A 252 13.30 1.91 -8.16
CA ILE A 252 14.61 2.45 -8.58
C ILE A 252 14.96 1.93 -9.97
N TYR A 253 14.76 0.63 -10.23
CA TYR A 253 15.01 0.04 -11.53
C TYR A 253 14.18 0.71 -12.62
N ALA A 254 12.87 0.86 -12.39
CA ALA A 254 11.96 1.52 -13.31
C ALA A 254 12.36 2.99 -13.57
N ALA A 255 12.87 3.70 -12.57
CA ALA A 255 13.39 5.06 -12.70
C ALA A 255 14.67 5.14 -13.52
N LYS A 256 15.64 4.24 -13.27
CA LYS A 256 16.85 4.14 -14.09
C LYS A 256 16.53 3.85 -15.57
N THR A 257 15.47 3.08 -15.84
CA THR A 257 15.05 2.75 -17.21
C THR A 257 14.34 3.89 -17.92
N GLN A 258 13.50 4.66 -17.20
CA GLN A 258 12.59 5.64 -17.83
C GLN A 258 13.10 7.09 -17.74
N ILE A 259 14.04 7.40 -16.84
CA ILE A 259 14.51 8.77 -16.58
C ILE A 259 16.00 8.85 -16.96
N PRO A 260 16.35 9.56 -18.05
CA PRO A 260 17.73 9.64 -18.54
C PRO A 260 18.76 10.08 -17.50
N GLU A 261 18.38 11.01 -16.62
CA GLU A 261 19.27 11.53 -15.58
C GLU A 261 19.64 10.49 -14.52
N LEU A 262 18.86 9.41 -14.38
CA LEU A 262 19.04 8.39 -13.34
C LEU A 262 19.70 7.11 -13.86
N VAL A 263 19.99 6.99 -15.16
CA VAL A 263 20.54 5.75 -15.77
C VAL A 263 21.78 5.22 -15.03
N GLY A 264 22.68 6.13 -14.61
CA GLY A 264 23.91 5.80 -13.89
C GLY A 264 23.76 5.62 -12.38
N TYR A 265 22.59 5.84 -11.81
CA TYR A 265 22.38 5.77 -10.36
C TYR A 265 22.53 4.33 -9.85
N TRP A 266 23.26 4.11 -8.76
CA TRP A 266 23.47 2.79 -8.11
C TRP A 266 23.84 1.67 -9.11
N THR A 267 25.08 1.70 -9.57
CA THR A 267 25.65 0.72 -10.50
C THR A 267 25.69 -0.69 -9.93
N GLU A 268 25.89 -0.82 -8.61
CA GLU A 268 25.92 -2.10 -7.88
C GLU A 268 24.54 -2.56 -7.40
N MET A 269 23.48 -2.22 -8.12
CA MET A 269 22.12 -2.57 -7.72
C MET A 269 21.89 -4.10 -7.77
N PRO A 270 21.22 -4.71 -6.77
CA PRO A 270 20.92 -6.13 -6.76
C PRO A 270 20.20 -6.59 -8.04
N GLU A 271 20.55 -7.77 -8.53
CA GLU A 271 19.88 -8.37 -9.67
C GLU A 271 18.42 -8.66 -9.33
N LEU A 272 17.54 -8.27 -10.25
CA LEU A 272 16.11 -8.51 -10.15
C LEU A 272 15.75 -9.80 -10.91
N VAL A 273 14.74 -10.52 -10.43
CA VAL A 273 14.25 -11.72 -11.12
C VAL A 273 13.52 -11.29 -12.39
N MET A 274 14.18 -11.43 -13.53
CA MET A 274 13.59 -11.16 -14.84
C MET A 274 12.72 -12.33 -15.28
N GLU A 275 11.56 -12.04 -15.87
CA GLU A 275 10.79 -13.06 -16.60
C GLU A 275 11.44 -13.29 -17.97
N GLU A 276 11.77 -14.55 -18.31
CA GLU A 276 12.24 -14.95 -19.65
C GLU A 276 11.13 -14.85 -20.71
#